data_AF-A0A9Q3Q1X3-F1
#
_entry.id   AF-A0A9Q3Q1X3-F1
#
_cell.length_a   1.000
_cell.length_b   1.000
_cell.length_c   1.000
_cell.angle_alpha   90.00
_cell.angle_beta   90.00
_cell.angle_gamma   90.00
#
_symmetry.space_group_name_H-M   'P 1'
#
loop_
_entity.id
_entity.type
_entity.pdbx_description
1 polymer ?
#
loop_
_entity_poly.entity_id
_entity_poly.type
_entity_poly.pdbx_seq_one_letter_code
_entity_poly.pdbx_strand_id
1 'polypeptide(L)'
;MKDCKDPSLSSKLDEIWKNAYDEGRFHLLDGILYHRTKHTCVMALTDRTLINTILNEYHDSVAAGHFSEDRTLEMVKTCSWWPNWKEDLVEYCQTCDRFQKENRATGKKFGMMIPIQEPKSPWEIVHMDLVTALPPGGEKSYNSCLVLVNRYSKTPIFLPFHKDDTAMDTATMIWNKAISHTVLFQSIMSDRAPKFTSALWKNLHNLFGTKLSSSTAYHPQTAGLAERMIQTLEAVIRRFCAYGLEFKDSDGFTHDWCTFIPALELAYKTSIHYSAGKTPAMLEKGWNPRLPYDTLKKDLVDIHPTASSF
;
A
#
# COMPACT_ATOMS: atom_id res chain seq x y z
N MET A 1 -27.31 25.19 17.71
CA MET A 1 -26.71 26.28 16.92
C MET A 1 -27.67 26.63 15.80
N LYS A 2 -28.10 27.89 15.70
CA LYS A 2 -28.96 28.34 14.60
C LYS A 2 -28.07 28.65 13.40
N ASP A 3 -28.43 28.14 12.23
CA ASP A 3 -27.76 28.49 10.98
C ASP A 3 -27.86 30.01 10.80
N CYS A 4 -26.73 30.65 10.48
CA CYS A 4 -26.71 32.09 10.32
C CYS A 4 -27.40 32.40 8.99
N LYS A 5 -28.65 32.86 9.05
CA LYS A 5 -29.35 33.52 7.95
C LYS A 5 -29.45 35.01 8.24
N ASP A 6 -28.38 35.62 8.73
CA ASP A 6 -28.33 37.07 8.91
C ASP A 6 -28.44 37.74 7.52
N PRO A 7 -29.55 38.44 7.23
CA PRO A 7 -29.77 39.08 5.94
C PRO A 7 -28.80 40.24 5.68
N SER A 8 -28.19 40.79 6.75
CA SER A 8 -27.21 41.89 6.65
C SER A 8 -25.82 41.43 6.21
N LEU A 9 -25.52 40.13 6.38
CA LEU A 9 -24.29 39.51 5.90
C LEU A 9 -24.43 39.11 4.41
N SER A 10 -25.55 38.49 4.02
CA SER A 10 -25.83 38.05 2.65
C SER A 10 -25.75 39.18 1.61
N SER A 11 -26.11 40.41 1.97
CA SER A 11 -26.06 41.57 1.08
C SER A 11 -24.65 42.12 0.84
N LYS A 12 -23.65 41.70 1.64
CA LYS A 12 -22.25 42.14 1.55
C LYS A 12 -21.32 41.07 0.97
N LEU A 13 -21.84 39.87 0.71
CA LEU A 13 -21.07 38.74 0.17
C LEU A 13 -21.07 38.77 -1.36
N ASP A 14 -19.92 38.48 -1.95
CA ASP A 14 -19.82 38.24 -3.39
C ASP A 14 -20.64 37.01 -3.79
N GLU A 15 -21.03 36.91 -5.06
CA GLU A 15 -22.01 35.95 -5.57
C GLU A 15 -21.70 34.48 -5.20
N ILE A 16 -20.42 34.09 -5.20
CA ILE A 16 -19.99 32.73 -4.85
C ILE A 16 -20.19 32.45 -3.36
N TRP A 17 -19.87 33.42 -2.51
CA TRP A 17 -20.08 33.34 -1.07
C TRP A 17 -21.57 33.32 -0.72
N LYS A 18 -22.37 34.12 -1.43
CA LYS A 18 -23.81 34.18 -1.27
C LYS A 18 -24.51 32.86 -1.61
N ASN A 19 -24.13 32.22 -2.71
CA ASN A 19 -24.66 30.90 -3.09
C ASN A 19 -24.41 29.84 -2.00
N ALA A 20 -23.19 29.77 -1.48
CA ALA A 20 -22.86 28.83 -0.42
C ALA A 20 -23.51 29.20 0.94
N TYR A 21 -23.74 30.50 1.20
CA TYR A 21 -24.45 31.01 2.37
C TYR A 21 -25.94 30.68 2.35
N ASP A 22 -26.60 30.88 1.20
CA ASP A 22 -28.03 30.62 1.03
C ASP A 22 -28.35 29.11 1.11
N GLU A 23 -27.38 28.24 0.78
CA GLU A 23 -27.44 26.79 1.00
C GLU A 23 -27.32 26.37 2.48
N GLY A 24 -27.15 27.32 3.42
CA GLY A 24 -27.04 27.04 4.86
C GLY A 24 -25.72 26.38 5.26
N ARG A 25 -24.67 26.52 4.45
CA ARG A 25 -23.36 25.90 4.68
C ARG A 25 -22.44 26.71 5.59
N PHE A 26 -22.91 27.79 6.21
CA PHE A 26 -22.07 28.61 7.08
C PHE A 26 -22.65 28.86 8.48
N HIS A 27 -21.74 28.99 9.43
CA HIS A 27 -22.02 29.33 10.82
C HIS A 27 -21.12 30.47 11.27
N LEU A 28 -21.70 31.51 11.87
CA LEU A 28 -20.95 32.62 12.47
C LEU A 28 -20.88 32.39 13.98
N LEU A 29 -19.66 32.28 14.52
CA LEU A 29 -19.39 32.10 15.94
C LEU A 29 -18.27 33.05 16.37
N ASP A 30 -18.54 33.90 17.35
CA ASP A 30 -17.59 34.88 17.90
C ASP A 30 -16.92 35.76 16.83
N GLY A 31 -17.68 36.14 15.80
CA GLY A 31 -17.21 36.97 14.69
C GLY A 31 -16.40 36.21 13.64
N ILE A 32 -16.22 34.89 13.79
CA ILE A 32 -15.52 34.03 12.83
C ILE A 32 -16.54 33.22 12.05
N LEU A 33 -16.38 33.21 10.72
CA LEU A 33 -17.22 32.43 9.81
C LEU A 33 -16.66 31.02 9.67
N TYR A 34 -17.52 30.01 9.76
CA TYR A 34 -17.18 28.61 9.58
C TYR A 34 -17.99 28.03 8.44
N HIS A 35 -17.35 27.25 7.58
CA HIS A 35 -18.00 26.47 6.53
C HIS A 35 -18.27 25.04 7.02
N ARG A 36 -19.53 24.63 6.97
CA ARG A 36 -20.02 23.33 7.42
C ARG A 36 -20.39 22.46 6.23
N THR A 37 -19.85 21.25 6.23
CA THR A 37 -20.30 20.15 5.37
C THR A 37 -21.04 19.09 6.20
N LYS A 38 -21.47 18.00 5.57
CA LYS A 38 -22.11 16.87 6.27
C LYS A 38 -21.25 16.29 7.40
N HIS A 39 -19.92 16.39 7.29
CA HIS A 39 -18.97 15.71 8.18
C HIS A 39 -17.89 16.62 8.79
N THR A 40 -17.77 17.87 8.36
CA THR A 40 -16.72 18.80 8.82
C THR A 40 -17.26 20.21 9.07
N CYS A 41 -16.61 20.93 9.96
CA CYS A 41 -16.82 22.36 10.20
C CYS A 41 -15.43 23.01 10.27
N VAL A 42 -15.12 23.87 9.30
CA VAL A 42 -13.78 24.46 9.13
C VAL A 42 -13.87 25.97 8.99
N MET A 43 -12.79 26.69 9.27
CA MET A 43 -12.79 28.15 9.21
C MET A 43 -12.94 28.64 7.77
N ALA A 44 -13.86 29.58 7.52
CA ALA A 44 -14.06 30.18 6.22
C ALA A 44 -13.21 31.45 6.10
N LEU A 45 -12.31 31.48 5.12
CA LEU A 45 -11.35 32.57 4.93
C LEU A 45 -11.79 33.48 3.79
N THR A 46 -11.98 34.76 4.07
CA THR A 46 -12.37 35.77 3.07
C THR A 46 -11.21 36.67 2.65
N ASP A 47 -10.18 36.79 3.49
CA ASP A 47 -9.02 37.65 3.23
C ASP A 47 -7.90 36.87 2.51
N ARG A 48 -7.42 37.43 1.39
CA ARG A 48 -6.32 36.86 0.61
C ARG A 48 -5.02 36.81 1.40
N THR A 49 -4.79 37.74 2.33
CA THR A 49 -3.56 37.71 3.15
C THR A 49 -3.53 36.47 4.04
N LEU A 50 -4.68 36.17 4.69
CA LEU A 50 -4.84 35.01 5.55
C LEU A 50 -4.83 33.69 4.76
N ILE A 51 -5.42 33.67 3.57
CA ILE A 51 -5.33 32.53 2.64
C ILE A 51 -3.86 32.23 2.32
N ASN A 52 -3.07 33.25 1.95
CA ASN A 52 -1.65 33.07 1.66
C ASN A 52 -0.86 32.61 2.90
N THR A 53 -1.20 33.08 4.10
CA THR A 53 -0.59 32.59 5.35
C THR A 53 -0.86 31.10 5.56
N ILE A 54 -2.09 30.65 5.33
CA ILE A 54 -2.45 29.24 5.44
C ILE A 54 -1.73 28.41 4.37
N LEU A 55 -1.69 28.87 3.12
CA LEU A 55 -0.94 28.17 2.06
C LEU A 55 0.55 28.05 2.41
N ASN A 56 1.16 29.12 2.92
CA ASN A 56 2.55 29.09 3.37
C ASN A 56 2.76 28.14 4.58
N GLU A 57 1.88 28.17 5.58
CA GLU A 57 1.99 27.33 6.76
C GLU A 57 1.86 25.84 6.41
N TYR A 58 0.96 25.48 5.50
CA TYR A 58 0.69 24.09 5.14
C TYR A 58 1.50 23.56 3.95
N HIS A 59 2.22 24.43 3.22
CA HIS A 59 3.11 24.03 2.14
C HIS A 59 4.59 24.35 2.45
N ASP A 60 4.92 25.57 2.84
CA ASP A 60 6.33 26.03 2.94
C ASP A 60 6.95 25.85 4.32
N SER A 61 6.14 25.72 5.37
CA SER A 61 6.67 25.59 6.73
C SER A 61 7.47 24.30 6.92
N VAL A 62 8.45 24.33 7.81
CA VAL A 62 9.22 23.13 8.18
C VAL A 62 8.31 22.05 8.77
N ALA A 63 7.26 22.45 9.50
CA ALA A 63 6.29 21.54 10.07
C ALA A 63 5.40 20.86 9.01
N ALA A 64 5.12 21.55 7.90
CA ALA A 64 4.42 21.01 6.75
C ALA A 64 5.27 20.12 5.86
N GLY A 65 6.59 20.12 6.02
CA GLY A 65 7.51 19.19 5.33
C GLY A 65 7.57 19.34 3.81
N HIS A 66 7.00 20.42 3.24
CA HIS A 66 7.01 20.71 1.81
C HIS A 66 6.51 19.57 0.91
N PHE A 67 5.44 18.90 1.37
CA PHE A 67 4.92 17.72 0.72
C PHE A 67 4.17 17.99 -0.60
N SER A 68 3.82 16.89 -1.30
CA SER A 68 3.05 16.93 -2.56
C SER A 68 1.70 17.63 -2.44
N GLU A 69 1.21 18.10 -3.59
CA GLU A 69 -0.11 18.72 -3.77
C GLU A 69 -1.22 17.93 -3.06
N ASP A 70 -1.30 16.60 -3.29
CA ASP A 70 -2.30 15.72 -2.66
C ASP A 70 -2.26 15.76 -1.12
N ARG A 71 -1.07 15.81 -0.53
CA ARG A 71 -0.93 15.84 0.93
C ARG A 71 -1.27 17.22 1.49
N THR A 72 -0.86 18.28 0.80
CA THR A 72 -1.20 19.66 1.16
C THR A 72 -2.71 19.88 1.09
N LEU A 73 -3.39 19.32 0.07
CA LEU A 73 -4.85 19.32 -0.06
C LEU A 73 -5.54 18.67 1.14
N GLU A 74 -5.11 17.49 1.56
CA GLU A 74 -5.72 16.81 2.71
C GLU A 74 -5.50 17.56 4.03
N MET A 75 -4.39 18.28 4.19
CA MET A 75 -4.17 19.13 5.37
C MET A 75 -5.11 20.34 5.39
N VAL A 76 -5.12 21.15 4.31
CA VAL A 76 -5.92 22.39 4.25
C VAL A 76 -7.42 22.10 4.35
N LYS A 77 -7.88 21.00 3.75
CA LYS A 77 -9.27 20.53 3.83
C LYS A 77 -9.79 20.33 5.26
N THR A 78 -8.90 20.07 6.22
CA THR A 78 -9.27 19.84 7.62
C THR A 78 -9.34 21.12 8.46
N CYS A 79 -8.75 22.23 8.00
CA CYS A 79 -8.63 23.45 8.80
C CYS A 79 -9.39 24.64 8.21
N SER A 80 -9.46 24.78 6.89
CA SER A 80 -9.92 26.00 6.24
C SER A 80 -10.66 25.77 4.94
N TRP A 81 -11.49 26.76 4.56
CA TRP A 81 -12.23 26.76 3.30
C TRP A 81 -12.35 28.18 2.75
N TRP A 82 -12.27 28.32 1.42
CA TRP A 82 -12.63 29.53 0.68
C TRP A 82 -13.07 29.14 -0.75
N PRO A 83 -13.71 30.04 -1.51
CA PRO A 83 -14.02 29.80 -2.92
C PRO A 83 -12.76 29.44 -3.70
N ASN A 84 -12.83 28.37 -4.48
CA ASN A 84 -11.72 27.89 -5.32
C ASN A 84 -10.45 27.51 -4.52
N TRP A 85 -10.59 27.12 -3.25
CA TRP A 85 -9.45 26.79 -2.39
C TRP A 85 -8.55 25.68 -2.91
N LYS A 86 -9.11 24.75 -3.68
CA LYS A 86 -8.33 23.68 -4.31
C LYS A 86 -7.48 24.23 -5.43
N GLU A 87 -8.08 25.01 -6.32
CA GLU A 87 -7.43 25.63 -7.46
C GLU A 87 -6.31 26.56 -7.02
N ASP A 88 -6.56 27.40 -6.01
CA ASP A 88 -5.56 28.29 -5.41
C ASP A 88 -4.37 27.51 -4.81
N LEU A 89 -4.64 26.40 -4.12
CA LEU A 89 -3.60 25.57 -3.51
C LEU A 89 -2.76 24.87 -4.57
N VAL A 90 -3.39 24.34 -5.61
CA VAL A 90 -2.73 23.72 -6.76
C VAL A 90 -1.81 24.74 -7.45
N GLU A 91 -2.32 25.95 -7.72
CA GLU A 91 -1.54 27.04 -8.30
C GLU A 91 -0.36 27.45 -7.40
N TYR A 92 -0.57 27.53 -6.09
CA TYR A 92 0.47 27.83 -5.11
C TYR A 92 1.59 26.77 -5.12
N CYS A 93 1.25 25.48 -5.10
CA CYS A 93 2.23 24.39 -5.17
C CYS A 93 2.97 24.37 -6.51
N GLN A 94 2.28 24.67 -7.62
CA GLN A 94 2.87 24.70 -8.96
C GLN A 94 3.83 25.87 -9.17
N THR A 95 3.58 27.01 -8.52
CA THR A 95 4.45 28.20 -8.58
C THR A 95 5.60 28.16 -7.58
N CYS A 96 5.61 27.18 -6.66
CA CYS A 96 6.68 27.02 -5.68
C CYS A 96 8.00 26.53 -6.32
N ASP A 97 9.00 27.40 -6.37
CA ASP A 97 10.32 27.12 -6.97
C ASP A 97 11.06 25.96 -6.28
N ARG A 98 10.92 25.80 -4.96
CA ARG A 98 11.52 24.68 -4.21
C ARG A 98 10.89 23.35 -4.61
N PHE A 99 9.57 23.29 -4.61
CA PHE A 99 8.80 22.14 -5.06
C PHE A 99 9.09 21.77 -6.52
N GLN A 100 9.15 22.75 -7.43
CA GLN A 100 9.46 22.51 -8.85
C GLN A 100 10.90 22.04 -9.09
N LYS A 101 11.87 22.52 -8.29
CA LYS A 101 13.28 22.08 -8.38
C LYS A 101 13.48 20.67 -7.85
N GLU A 102 12.75 20.28 -6.80
CA GLU A 102 12.79 18.93 -6.23
C GLU A 102 11.96 17.93 -7.06
N ASN A 103 10.76 18.31 -7.47
CA ASN A 103 9.93 17.55 -8.41
C ASN A 103 10.27 17.86 -9.87
N ARG A 104 11.56 17.69 -10.24
CA ARG A 104 11.87 17.51 -11.65
C ARG A 104 11.04 16.31 -12.14
N ALA A 105 10.19 16.55 -13.14
CA ALA A 105 9.35 15.53 -13.75
C ALA A 105 10.20 14.32 -14.16
N THR A 106 10.29 13.33 -13.28
CA THR A 106 11.07 12.12 -13.51
C THR A 106 10.11 11.10 -14.10
N GLY A 107 9.74 11.31 -15.37
CA GLY A 107 8.91 10.36 -16.10
C GLY A 107 8.21 10.95 -17.31
N LYS A 108 8.32 10.26 -18.45
CA LYS A 108 7.35 10.41 -19.54
C LYS A 108 5.94 10.19 -18.98
N LYS A 109 4.93 10.87 -19.55
CA LYS A 109 3.51 10.62 -19.25
C LYS A 109 3.29 9.12 -19.07
N PHE A 110 2.77 8.70 -17.91
CA PHE A 110 2.33 7.32 -17.71
C PHE A 110 1.42 6.97 -18.90
N GLY A 111 1.88 6.06 -19.76
CA GLY A 111 1.05 5.55 -20.85
C GLY A 111 -0.24 4.99 -20.27
N MET A 112 -1.28 4.90 -21.09
CA MET A 112 -2.51 4.19 -20.70
C MET A 112 -2.12 2.84 -20.09
N MET A 113 -2.45 2.66 -18.80
CA MET A 113 -2.20 1.41 -18.10
C MET A 113 -2.90 0.33 -18.89
N ILE A 114 -2.15 -0.60 -19.49
CA ILE A 114 -2.74 -1.83 -20.01
C ILE A 114 -3.08 -2.65 -18.77
N PRO A 115 -4.37 -2.79 -18.40
CA PRO A 115 -4.72 -3.61 -17.25
C PRO A 115 -4.30 -5.03 -17.59
N ILE A 116 -3.41 -5.60 -16.77
CA ILE A 116 -3.10 -7.01 -16.85
C ILE A 116 -4.43 -7.74 -16.56
N GLN A 117 -4.81 -8.72 -17.38
CA GLN A 117 -6.08 -9.44 -17.21
C GLN A 117 -6.19 -10.01 -15.79
N GLU A 118 -7.22 -9.68 -15.02
CA GLU A 118 -7.41 -10.22 -13.67
C GLU A 118 -7.52 -11.76 -13.73
N PRO A 119 -6.84 -12.50 -12.83
CA PRO A 119 -6.92 -13.94 -12.77
C PRO A 119 -8.34 -14.37 -12.37
N LYS A 120 -8.83 -15.47 -12.94
CA LYS A 120 -10.15 -16.05 -12.62
C LYS A 120 -10.06 -17.06 -11.49
N SER A 121 -8.88 -17.63 -11.29
CA SER A 121 -8.62 -18.66 -10.28
C SER A 121 -7.33 -18.38 -9.49
N PRO A 122 -7.21 -18.87 -8.25
CA PRO A 122 -5.97 -18.82 -7.49
C PRO A 122 -4.80 -19.41 -8.29
N TRP A 123 -3.62 -18.78 -8.21
CA TRP A 123 -2.36 -19.24 -8.82
C TRP A 123 -2.32 -19.27 -10.35
N GLU A 124 -3.35 -18.76 -11.02
CA GLU A 124 -3.37 -18.60 -12.48
C GLU A 124 -2.27 -17.64 -12.97
N ILE A 125 -2.14 -16.49 -12.30
CA ILE A 125 -1.14 -15.46 -12.58
C ILE A 125 -0.31 -15.23 -11.33
N VAL A 126 1.00 -15.39 -11.45
CA VAL A 126 1.97 -15.19 -10.37
C VAL A 126 2.92 -14.08 -10.74
N HIS A 127 3.12 -13.13 -9.82
CA HIS A 127 4.23 -12.18 -9.91
C HIS A 127 5.43 -12.75 -9.19
N MET A 128 6.61 -12.63 -9.77
CA MET A 128 7.84 -13.16 -9.24
C MET A 128 8.92 -12.09 -9.27
N ASP A 129 9.63 -11.92 -8.17
CA ASP A 129 10.75 -10.98 -8.08
C ASP A 129 11.81 -11.49 -7.09
N LEU A 130 13.03 -11.01 -7.21
CA LEU A 130 14.17 -11.43 -6.43
C LEU A 130 14.70 -10.24 -5.61
N VAL A 131 14.56 -10.31 -4.28
CA VAL A 131 15.32 -9.42 -3.41
C VAL A 131 16.72 -10.01 -3.19
N THR A 132 17.73 -9.18 -3.43
CA THR A 132 19.13 -9.54 -3.24
C THR A 132 19.75 -8.67 -2.15
N ALA A 133 20.86 -9.13 -1.57
CA ALA A 133 21.58 -8.43 -0.50
C ALA A 133 20.82 -8.34 0.83
N LEU A 134 20.07 -9.39 1.17
CA LEU A 134 19.63 -9.60 2.54
C LEU A 134 20.82 -10.00 3.42
N PRO A 135 20.77 -9.71 4.74
CA PRO A 135 21.75 -10.27 5.67
C PRO A 135 21.74 -11.81 5.59
N PRO A 136 22.88 -12.49 5.74
CA PRO A 136 22.90 -13.96 5.78
C PRO A 136 21.92 -14.50 6.83
N GLY A 137 21.06 -15.45 6.45
CA GLY A 137 20.09 -16.04 7.35
C GLY A 137 19.81 -17.52 7.08
N GLY A 138 19.35 -18.22 8.10
CA GLY A 138 19.12 -19.66 8.09
C GLY A 138 20.42 -20.47 8.19
N GLU A 139 20.27 -21.78 8.41
CA GLU A 139 21.40 -22.72 8.50
C GLU A 139 22.31 -22.69 7.26
N LYS A 140 21.77 -22.33 6.10
CA LYS A 140 22.49 -22.27 4.81
C LYS A 140 22.99 -20.88 4.46
N SER A 141 22.89 -19.89 5.36
CA SER A 141 23.36 -18.52 5.14
C SER A 141 22.83 -17.91 3.84
N TYR A 142 21.52 -18.00 3.63
CA TYR A 142 20.84 -17.40 2.49
C TYR A 142 20.98 -15.88 2.52
N ASN A 143 21.27 -15.27 1.37
CA ASN A 143 21.53 -13.83 1.24
C ASN A 143 20.54 -13.13 0.29
N SER A 144 19.56 -13.86 -0.20
CA SER A 144 18.54 -13.40 -1.14
C SER A 144 17.24 -14.14 -0.88
N CYS A 145 16.12 -13.60 -1.35
CA CYS A 145 14.82 -14.27 -1.28
C CYS A 145 14.11 -14.12 -2.61
N LEU A 146 13.70 -15.25 -3.19
CA LEU A 146 12.78 -15.26 -4.31
C LEU A 146 11.36 -15.11 -3.76
N VAL A 147 10.63 -14.12 -4.25
CA VAL A 147 9.28 -13.79 -3.79
C VAL A 147 8.30 -14.08 -4.91
N LEU A 148 7.37 -14.99 -4.67
CA LEU A 148 6.24 -15.25 -5.56
C LEU A 148 4.98 -14.70 -4.92
N VAL A 149 4.14 -14.02 -5.68
CA VAL A 149 2.88 -13.45 -5.20
C VAL A 149 1.75 -13.91 -6.11
N ASN A 150 0.79 -14.62 -5.54
CA ASN A 150 -0.45 -14.97 -6.22
C ASN A 150 -1.24 -13.69 -6.51
N ARG A 151 -1.48 -13.37 -7.79
CA ARG A 151 -2.19 -12.14 -8.13
C ARG A 151 -3.64 -12.14 -7.65
N TYR A 152 -4.28 -13.31 -7.58
CA TYR A 152 -5.68 -13.45 -7.20
C TYR A 152 -5.91 -13.11 -5.73
N SER A 153 -5.23 -13.82 -4.84
CA SER A 153 -5.40 -13.74 -3.38
C SER A 153 -4.44 -12.77 -2.69
N LYS A 154 -3.38 -12.34 -3.38
CA LYS A 154 -2.21 -11.64 -2.84
C LYS A 154 -1.33 -12.48 -1.90
N THR A 155 -1.55 -13.80 -1.83
CA THR A 155 -0.71 -14.69 -1.01
C THR A 155 0.74 -14.69 -1.49
N PRO A 156 1.70 -14.40 -0.60
CA PRO A 156 3.11 -14.58 -0.90
C PRO A 156 3.58 -16.01 -0.65
N ILE A 157 4.60 -16.41 -1.39
CA ILE A 157 5.53 -17.49 -1.07
C ILE A 157 6.93 -16.89 -1.05
N PHE A 158 7.62 -17.02 0.07
CA PHE A 158 8.99 -16.57 0.23
C PHE A 158 9.94 -17.76 0.19
N LEU A 159 10.87 -17.76 -0.75
CA LEU A 159 11.84 -18.83 -0.94
C LEU A 159 13.24 -18.29 -0.66
N PRO A 160 13.84 -18.63 0.50
CA PRO A 160 15.24 -18.34 0.76
C PRO A 160 16.14 -18.88 -0.35
N PHE A 161 17.07 -18.03 -0.77
CA PHE A 161 17.82 -18.24 -2.00
C PHE A 161 19.23 -17.66 -1.88
N HIS A 162 20.16 -18.13 -2.70
CA HIS A 162 21.46 -17.49 -2.85
C HIS A 162 21.49 -16.64 -4.11
N LYS A 163 22.11 -15.47 -4.02
CA LYS A 163 22.26 -14.55 -5.16
C LYS A 163 22.87 -15.23 -6.38
N ASP A 164 23.76 -16.19 -6.17
CA ASP A 164 24.54 -16.85 -7.22
C ASP A 164 23.95 -18.17 -7.71
N ASP A 165 22.79 -18.60 -7.15
CA ASP A 165 22.11 -19.83 -7.57
C ASP A 165 21.82 -19.86 -9.08
N THR A 166 21.88 -21.01 -9.73
CA THR A 166 21.66 -21.07 -11.18
C THR A 166 20.17 -20.99 -11.53
N ALA A 167 19.86 -20.84 -12.83
CA ALA A 167 18.48 -20.97 -13.30
C ALA A 167 17.87 -22.36 -13.01
N MET A 168 18.70 -23.41 -12.97
CA MET A 168 18.26 -24.76 -12.60
C MET A 168 17.91 -24.83 -11.11
N ASP A 169 18.71 -24.21 -10.25
CA ASP A 169 18.41 -24.13 -8.81
C ASP A 169 17.12 -23.34 -8.55
N THR A 170 16.91 -22.21 -9.25
CA THR A 170 15.64 -21.48 -9.22
C THR A 170 14.46 -22.37 -9.61
N ALA A 171 14.56 -23.08 -10.73
CA ALA A 171 13.50 -23.95 -11.23
C ALA A 171 13.17 -25.08 -10.25
N THR A 172 14.19 -25.77 -9.73
CA THR A 172 14.03 -26.84 -8.73
C THR A 172 13.41 -26.30 -7.46
N MET A 173 13.81 -25.11 -7.00
CA MET A 173 13.23 -24.48 -5.81
C MET A 173 11.74 -24.19 -5.99
N ILE A 174 11.36 -23.57 -7.12
CA ILE A 174 9.96 -23.24 -7.42
C ILE A 174 9.12 -24.52 -7.55
N TRP A 175 9.64 -25.56 -8.20
CA TRP A 175 8.97 -26.84 -8.30
C TRP A 175 8.69 -27.44 -6.91
N ASN A 176 9.75 -27.55 -6.09
CA ASN A 176 9.69 -28.24 -4.81
C ASN A 176 8.92 -27.46 -3.73
N LYS A 177 8.89 -26.12 -3.80
CA LYS A 177 8.39 -25.27 -2.72
C LYS A 177 7.19 -24.41 -3.07
N ALA A 178 6.93 -24.16 -4.36
CA ALA A 178 5.77 -23.40 -4.79
C ALA A 178 4.75 -24.28 -5.51
N ILE A 179 5.13 -24.89 -6.64
CA ILE A 179 4.21 -25.67 -7.48
C ILE A 179 3.69 -26.90 -6.74
N SER A 180 4.56 -27.62 -6.02
CA SER A 180 4.18 -28.81 -5.23
C SER A 180 3.12 -28.55 -4.14
N HIS A 181 3.02 -27.32 -3.65
CA HIS A 181 2.11 -26.92 -2.57
C HIS A 181 0.92 -26.09 -3.07
N THR A 182 0.86 -25.79 -4.37
CA THR A 182 -0.18 -24.99 -5.00
C THR A 182 -0.70 -25.71 -6.24
N VAL A 183 -0.60 -25.10 -7.41
CA VAL A 183 -0.92 -25.66 -8.72
C VAL A 183 0.08 -25.11 -9.75
N LEU A 184 0.10 -25.71 -10.93
CA LEU A 184 0.90 -25.18 -12.04
C LEU A 184 0.38 -23.79 -12.46
N PHE A 185 1.30 -22.84 -12.60
CA PHE A 185 0.95 -21.47 -12.99
C PHE A 185 0.62 -21.39 -14.47
N GLN A 186 -0.41 -20.63 -14.83
CA GLN A 186 -0.73 -20.37 -16.24
C GLN A 186 0.16 -19.26 -16.81
N SER A 187 0.49 -18.25 -16.00
CA SER A 187 1.38 -17.17 -16.39
C SER A 187 2.26 -16.73 -15.22
N ILE A 188 3.54 -16.48 -15.51
CA ILE A 188 4.50 -15.89 -14.58
C ILE A 188 4.91 -14.54 -15.11
N MET A 189 4.81 -13.53 -14.24
CA MET A 189 5.25 -12.17 -14.49
C MET A 189 6.51 -11.91 -13.66
N SER A 190 7.64 -11.74 -14.32
CA SER A 190 8.92 -11.51 -13.64
C SER A 190 9.65 -10.31 -14.19
N ASP A 191 10.68 -9.85 -13.48
CA ASP A 191 11.68 -8.96 -14.05
C ASP A 191 12.52 -9.69 -15.14
N ARG A 192 13.55 -8.99 -15.63
CA ARG A 192 14.47 -9.51 -16.65
C ARG A 192 15.77 -10.05 -16.06
N ALA A 193 15.78 -10.53 -14.82
CA ALA A 193 16.97 -11.14 -14.26
C ALA A 193 17.51 -12.27 -15.17
N PRO A 194 18.84 -12.43 -15.32
CA PRO A 194 19.42 -13.42 -16.23
C PRO A 194 18.90 -14.85 -16.02
N LYS A 195 18.58 -15.20 -14.77
CA LYS A 195 18.04 -16.50 -14.39
C LYS A 195 16.67 -16.78 -15.02
N PHE A 196 15.79 -15.77 -15.06
CA PHE A 196 14.44 -15.85 -15.61
C PHE A 196 14.37 -15.63 -17.13
N THR A 197 15.49 -15.29 -17.77
CA THR A 197 15.57 -15.13 -19.24
C THR A 197 16.41 -16.23 -19.91
N SER A 198 16.98 -17.14 -19.11
CA SER A 198 17.81 -18.26 -19.55
C SER A 198 17.06 -19.23 -20.47
N ALA A 199 17.80 -19.94 -21.32
CA ALA A 199 17.23 -20.95 -22.21
C ALA A 199 16.55 -22.09 -21.43
N LEU A 200 17.16 -22.51 -20.31
CA LEU A 200 16.58 -23.52 -19.41
C LEU A 200 15.21 -23.08 -18.89
N TRP A 201 15.09 -21.84 -18.40
CA TRP A 201 13.84 -21.30 -17.88
C TRP A 201 12.75 -21.24 -18.96
N LYS A 202 13.08 -20.74 -20.15
CA LYS A 202 12.14 -20.70 -21.28
C LYS A 202 11.68 -22.09 -21.70
N ASN A 203 12.61 -23.05 -21.82
CA ASN A 203 12.30 -24.41 -22.23
C ASN A 203 11.45 -25.14 -21.19
N LEU A 204 11.72 -24.94 -19.90
CA LEU A 204 10.93 -25.51 -18.81
C LEU A 204 9.48 -25.02 -18.86
N HIS A 205 9.26 -23.71 -19.00
CA HIS A 205 7.91 -23.15 -19.04
C HIS A 205 7.17 -23.48 -20.34
N ASN A 206 7.89 -23.63 -21.47
CA ASN A 206 7.31 -24.16 -22.70
C ASN A 206 6.80 -25.60 -22.50
N LEU A 207 7.56 -26.45 -21.78
CA LEU A 207 7.15 -27.82 -21.47
C LEU A 207 5.90 -27.85 -20.56
N PHE A 208 5.82 -26.94 -19.60
CA PHE A 208 4.68 -26.81 -18.70
C PHE A 208 3.46 -26.08 -19.30
N GLY A 209 3.61 -25.48 -20.49
CA GLY A 209 2.57 -24.63 -21.08
C GLY A 209 2.33 -23.32 -20.30
N THR A 210 3.28 -22.92 -19.44
CA THR A 210 3.22 -21.67 -18.67
C THR A 210 3.71 -20.51 -19.53
N LYS A 211 2.94 -19.42 -19.57
CA LYS A 211 3.34 -18.20 -20.29
C LYS A 211 4.31 -17.37 -19.45
N LEU A 212 5.42 -16.97 -20.03
CA LEU A 212 6.37 -16.04 -19.39
C LEU A 212 6.12 -14.62 -19.90
N SER A 213 5.89 -13.69 -18.98
CA SER A 213 5.70 -12.28 -19.29
C SER A 213 6.74 -11.46 -18.52
N SER A 214 7.82 -11.04 -19.18
CA SER A 214 8.81 -10.18 -18.54
C SER A 214 8.32 -8.72 -18.49
N SER A 215 8.41 -8.08 -17.33
CA SER A 215 8.20 -6.64 -17.24
C SER A 215 9.18 -5.90 -18.16
N THR A 216 8.74 -4.80 -18.77
CA THR A 216 9.66 -3.91 -19.49
C THR A 216 10.39 -3.07 -18.45
N ALA A 217 11.66 -2.73 -18.71
CA ALA A 217 12.52 -1.95 -17.79
C ALA A 217 11.96 -0.55 -17.40
N TYR A 218 10.80 -0.16 -17.95
CA TYR A 218 10.15 1.12 -17.75
C TYR A 218 8.65 1.01 -17.41
N HIS A 219 8.11 -0.18 -17.09
CA HIS A 219 6.75 -0.36 -16.56
C HIS A 219 6.76 -1.05 -15.17
N PRO A 220 7.00 -0.28 -14.09
CA PRO A 220 6.97 -0.78 -12.69
C PRO A 220 5.62 -1.41 -12.32
N GLN A 221 4.54 -1.00 -12.99
CA GLN A 221 3.18 -1.49 -12.74
C GLN A 221 3.01 -3.00 -13.01
N THR A 222 3.86 -3.60 -13.85
CA THR A 222 3.80 -5.05 -14.14
C THR A 222 4.40 -5.93 -13.05
N ALA A 223 5.31 -5.42 -12.23
CA ALA A 223 5.95 -6.16 -11.13
C ALA A 223 5.57 -5.63 -9.74
N GLY A 224 4.86 -4.50 -9.65
CA GLY A 224 4.57 -3.79 -8.39
C GLY A 224 3.82 -4.55 -7.29
N LEU A 225 3.29 -5.76 -7.56
CA LEU A 225 2.79 -6.65 -6.50
C LEU A 225 3.92 -7.37 -5.77
N ALA A 226 4.91 -7.88 -6.50
CA ALA A 226 6.08 -8.52 -5.92
C ALA A 226 6.99 -7.49 -5.23
N GLU A 227 7.19 -6.31 -5.84
CA GLU A 227 7.94 -5.20 -5.22
C GLU A 227 7.33 -4.76 -3.88
N ARG A 228 6.01 -4.57 -3.82
CA ARG A 228 5.31 -4.24 -2.55
C ARG A 228 5.45 -5.34 -1.52
N MET A 229 5.48 -6.61 -1.95
CA MET A 229 5.71 -7.73 -1.05
C MET A 229 7.14 -7.76 -0.52
N ILE A 230 8.13 -7.44 -1.37
CA ILE A 230 9.52 -7.29 -0.95
C ILE A 230 9.65 -6.17 0.10
N GLN A 231 9.01 -5.02 -0.10
CA GLN A 231 9.00 -3.94 0.91
C GLN A 231 8.39 -4.40 2.24
N THR A 232 7.34 -5.23 2.18
CA THR A 232 6.73 -5.82 3.38
C THR A 232 7.71 -6.77 4.08
N LEU A 233 8.38 -7.64 3.32
CA LEU A 233 9.40 -8.54 3.83
C LEU A 233 10.55 -7.76 4.49
N GLU A 234 11.14 -6.77 3.82
CA GLU A 234 12.22 -5.94 4.35
C GLU A 234 11.82 -5.21 5.62
N ALA A 235 10.59 -4.67 5.68
CA ALA A 235 10.08 -4.02 6.88
C ALA A 235 9.96 -5.00 8.06
N VAL A 236 9.53 -6.23 7.80
CA VAL A 236 9.44 -7.30 8.81
C VAL A 236 10.85 -7.70 9.28
N ILE A 237 11.79 -7.92 8.36
CA ILE A 237 13.19 -8.20 8.69
C ILE A 237 13.77 -7.09 9.57
N ARG A 238 13.59 -5.83 9.16
CA ARG A 238 14.07 -4.68 9.93
C ARG A 238 13.44 -4.62 11.31
N ARG A 239 12.12 -4.81 11.41
CA ARG A 239 11.42 -4.77 12.70
C ARG A 239 11.86 -5.89 13.62
N PHE A 240 11.89 -7.13 13.16
CA PHE A 240 12.05 -8.29 14.03
C PHE A 240 13.50 -8.77 14.17
N CYS A 241 14.32 -8.65 13.13
CA CYS A 241 15.73 -9.03 13.17
C CYS A 241 16.63 -7.87 13.64
N ALA A 242 16.33 -6.62 13.28
CA ALA A 242 17.19 -5.48 13.64
C ALA A 242 16.76 -4.74 14.90
N TYR A 243 15.47 -4.73 15.26
CA TYR A 243 14.95 -3.86 16.34
C TYR A 243 14.07 -4.55 17.40
N GLY A 244 13.53 -5.75 17.17
CA GLY A 244 12.22 -6.10 17.75
C GLY A 244 12.14 -7.32 18.66
N LEU A 245 12.91 -8.39 18.40
CA LEU A 245 12.83 -9.61 19.20
C LEU A 245 14.25 -10.09 19.53
N GLU A 246 14.54 -10.23 20.82
CA GLU A 246 15.73 -10.89 21.35
C GLU A 246 15.31 -12.20 22.07
N PHE A 247 14.78 -13.23 21.38
CA PHE A 247 15.07 -14.61 21.78
C PHE A 247 16.58 -14.84 21.87
N LYS A 248 17.04 -14.99 23.09
CA LYS A 248 18.29 -15.67 23.40
C LYS A 248 18.02 -17.16 23.51
N ASP A 249 18.74 -17.98 22.75
CA ASP A 249 18.92 -19.38 23.12
C ASP A 249 20.20 -19.54 23.96
N SER A 250 20.64 -20.78 24.17
CA SER A 250 21.87 -21.08 24.92
C SER A 250 23.15 -20.56 24.27
N ASP A 251 23.14 -20.25 22.97
CA ASP A 251 24.33 -19.94 22.16
C ASP A 251 24.37 -18.47 21.67
N GLY A 252 23.28 -17.70 21.80
CA GLY A 252 23.25 -16.26 21.50
C GLY A 252 21.90 -15.75 20.99
N PHE A 253 21.93 -14.73 20.12
CA PHE A 253 20.74 -14.25 19.41
C PHE A 253 20.40 -15.20 18.25
N THR A 254 19.15 -15.67 18.19
CA THR A 254 18.74 -16.72 17.23
C THR A 254 17.96 -16.23 16.02
N HIS A 255 17.63 -14.94 15.94
CA HIS A 255 16.77 -14.47 14.86
C HIS A 255 17.55 -14.27 13.58
N ASP A 256 17.26 -15.14 12.63
CA ASP A 256 17.47 -14.85 11.24
C ASP A 256 16.13 -14.63 10.54
N TRP A 257 16.17 -13.92 9.41
CA TRP A 257 14.96 -13.63 8.65
C TRP A 257 14.31 -14.87 8.03
N CYS A 258 15.06 -15.97 7.83
CA CYS A 258 14.53 -17.20 7.28
C CYS A 258 13.57 -17.91 8.26
N THR A 259 13.89 -17.90 9.56
CA THR A 259 13.05 -18.50 10.61
C THR A 259 11.69 -17.82 10.75
N PHE A 260 11.59 -16.54 10.40
CA PHE A 260 10.35 -15.78 10.46
C PHE A 260 9.42 -15.95 9.26
N ILE A 261 9.92 -16.49 8.14
CA ILE A 261 9.12 -16.63 6.90
C ILE A 261 7.78 -17.33 7.16
N PRO A 262 7.71 -18.49 7.85
CA PRO A 262 6.43 -19.16 8.08
C PRO A 262 5.44 -18.30 8.87
N ALA A 263 5.92 -17.54 9.86
CA ALA A 263 5.09 -16.64 10.65
C ALA A 263 4.60 -15.46 9.83
N LEU A 264 5.47 -14.87 8.99
CA LEU A 264 5.11 -13.79 8.08
C LEU A 264 4.04 -14.25 7.06
N GLU A 265 4.24 -15.41 6.44
CA GLU A 265 3.26 -15.96 5.51
C GLU A 265 1.91 -16.19 6.19
N LEU A 266 1.90 -16.78 7.39
CA LEU A 266 0.67 -17.03 8.13
C LEU A 266 -0.04 -15.72 8.51
N ALA A 267 0.70 -14.72 9.00
CA ALA A 267 0.15 -13.42 9.33
C ALA A 267 -0.46 -12.74 8.09
N TYR A 268 0.23 -12.80 6.95
CA TYR A 268 -0.25 -12.21 5.70
C TYR A 268 -1.49 -12.94 5.17
N LYS A 269 -1.49 -14.28 5.22
CA LYS A 269 -2.60 -15.16 4.78
C LYS A 269 -3.88 -14.97 5.62
N THR A 270 -3.76 -14.48 6.86
CA THR A 270 -4.89 -14.32 7.79
C THR A 270 -5.31 -12.88 8.03
N SER A 271 -4.58 -11.91 7.48
CA SER A 271 -4.94 -10.48 7.54
C SER A 271 -5.90 -10.11 6.41
N ILE A 272 -6.88 -9.24 6.69
CA ILE A 272 -7.81 -8.74 5.68
C ILE A 272 -7.08 -7.73 4.78
N HIS A 273 -7.16 -7.93 3.46
CA HIS A 273 -6.59 -6.99 2.50
C HIS A 273 -7.65 -6.00 2.04
N TYR A 274 -7.36 -4.70 2.15
CA TYR A 274 -8.29 -3.62 1.82
C TYR A 274 -8.88 -3.76 0.40
N SER A 275 -8.05 -4.11 -0.59
CA SER A 275 -8.49 -4.25 -1.98
C SER A 275 -9.46 -5.41 -2.23
N ALA A 276 -9.45 -6.44 -1.38
CA ALA A 276 -10.26 -7.65 -1.57
C ALA A 276 -11.37 -7.82 -0.51
N GLY A 277 -11.30 -7.08 0.60
CA GLY A 277 -12.25 -7.20 1.72
C GLY A 277 -12.24 -8.57 2.43
N LYS A 278 -11.31 -9.45 2.05
CA LYS A 278 -11.16 -10.83 2.57
C LYS A 278 -9.69 -11.11 2.86
N THR A 279 -9.46 -12.17 3.63
CA THR A 279 -8.13 -12.72 3.85
C THR A 279 -7.69 -13.57 2.66
N PRO A 280 -6.37 -13.68 2.36
CA PRO A 280 -5.89 -14.52 1.28
C PRO A 280 -6.24 -16.00 1.51
N ALA A 281 -6.21 -16.48 2.75
CA ALA A 281 -6.62 -17.85 3.09
C ALA A 281 -8.10 -18.12 2.73
N MET A 282 -9.00 -17.17 3.00
CA MET A 282 -10.40 -17.29 2.61
C MET A 282 -10.57 -17.32 1.08
N LEU A 283 -9.78 -16.53 0.34
CA LEU A 283 -9.85 -16.48 -1.13
C LEU A 283 -9.30 -17.76 -1.79
N GLU A 284 -8.29 -18.40 -1.21
CA GLU A 284 -7.68 -19.61 -1.78
C GLU A 284 -8.32 -20.90 -1.30
N LYS A 285 -8.57 -21.00 0.01
CA LYS A 285 -8.99 -22.25 0.66
C LYS A 285 -10.47 -22.25 1.05
N GLY A 286 -11.12 -21.09 1.07
CA GLY A 286 -12.50 -20.95 1.54
C GLY A 286 -12.66 -20.92 3.07
N TRP A 287 -11.55 -20.92 3.82
CA TRP A 287 -11.56 -20.86 5.29
C TRP A 287 -10.27 -20.21 5.81
N ASN A 288 -10.34 -19.65 7.02
CA ASN A 288 -9.17 -19.13 7.73
C ASN A 288 -8.55 -20.20 8.61
N PRO A 289 -7.22 -20.37 8.60
CA PRO A 289 -6.55 -21.25 9.55
C PRO A 289 -6.75 -20.78 10.98
N ARG A 290 -6.80 -21.75 11.91
CA ARG A 290 -6.83 -21.46 13.34
C ARG A 290 -5.54 -20.76 13.75
N LEU A 291 -5.68 -19.68 14.51
CA LEU A 291 -4.59 -18.90 15.07
C LEU A 291 -4.48 -19.14 16.58
N PRO A 292 -3.32 -18.84 17.20
CA PRO A 292 -3.13 -19.05 18.63
C PRO A 292 -4.22 -18.40 19.51
N TYR A 293 -4.70 -17.21 19.15
CA TYR A 293 -5.75 -16.53 19.90
C TYR A 293 -7.11 -17.24 19.84
N ASP A 294 -7.40 -18.03 18.80
CA ASP A 294 -8.63 -18.83 18.73
C ASP A 294 -8.64 -19.91 19.82
N THR A 295 -7.46 -20.33 20.28
CA THR A 295 -7.32 -21.28 21.39
C THR A 295 -7.65 -20.62 22.73
N LEU A 296 -7.34 -19.33 22.90
CA LEU A 296 -7.68 -18.58 24.11
C LEU A 296 -9.18 -18.32 24.24
N LYS A 297 -9.92 -18.36 23.13
CA LYS A 297 -11.39 -18.18 23.12
C LYS A 297 -12.18 -19.45 23.41
N LYS A 298 -11.55 -20.62 23.51
CA LYS A 298 -12.25 -21.90 23.75
C LYS A 298 -13.08 -21.91 25.03
N ASP A 299 -12.65 -21.16 26.04
CA ASP A 299 -13.33 -21.09 27.35
C ASP A 299 -14.28 -19.89 27.45
N LEU A 300 -14.39 -19.07 26.39
CA LEU A 300 -15.36 -17.99 26.32
C LEU A 300 -16.70 -18.54 25.84
N VAL A 301 -17.78 -18.16 26.51
CA VAL A 301 -19.14 -18.49 26.08
C VAL A 301 -19.37 -17.84 24.71
N ASP A 302 -19.70 -18.66 23.72
CA ASP A 302 -20.07 -18.17 22.38
C ASP A 302 -21.48 -17.56 22.46
N ILE A 303 -21.55 -16.26 22.72
CA ILE A 303 -22.82 -15.54 22.78
C ILE A 303 -23.29 -15.37 21.33
N HIS A 304 -24.25 -16.18 20.92
CA HIS A 304 -24.85 -16.12 19.59
C HIS A 304 -25.30 -14.67 19.29
N PRO A 305 -25.10 -14.11 18.07
CA PRO A 305 -25.37 -12.71 17.78
C PRO A 305 -26.81 -12.24 18.08
N THR A 306 -27.77 -13.17 18.13
CA THR A 306 -29.17 -12.89 18.51
C THR A 306 -29.40 -12.80 20.01
N ALA A 307 -28.44 -13.23 20.83
CA ALA A 307 -28.51 -13.11 22.29
C ALA A 307 -28.13 -11.70 22.79
N SER A 308 -27.46 -10.88 21.97
CA SER A 308 -27.25 -9.44 22.24
C SER A 308 -28.52 -8.58 22.11
N SER A 309 -29.63 -9.19 21.68
CA SER A 309 -30.94 -8.55 21.51
C SER A 309 -32.00 -9.06 22.50
N PHE A 310 -31.59 -9.79 23.54
CA PHE A 310 -32.42 -10.18 24.68
C PHE A 310 -31.99 -9.46 25.96
#